data_AF-A0AAJ6JGR7-F1
#
_entry.id   AF-A0AAJ6JGR7-F1
#
_cell.length_a   1.000
_cell.length_b   1.000
_cell.length_c   1.000
_cell.angle_alpha   90.00
_cell.angle_beta   90.00
_cell.angle_gamma   90.00
#
_symmetry.space_group_name_H-M   'P 1'
#
loop_
_entity.id
_entity.type
_entity.pdbx_description
1 polymer ?
#
loop_
_entity_poly.entity_id
_entity_poly.type
_entity_poly.pdbx_seq_one_letter_code
_entity_poly.pdbx_strand_id
1 'polypeptide(L)'
;MLVSVAAGTALARGIAKRRADRRRPACACSAPRARLNAREAGPPALDTAPPAIEFVNGVSATLATVRATPFYWLVHVFGTKGSAEVLDEVTMVLWRSGETPATIRHG
;
A
#
# COMPACT_ATOMS: atom_id res chain seq x y z
N MET A 1 1.69 4.73 10.25
CA MET A 1 2.09 4.26 8.91
C MET A 1 1.17 4.94 7.92
N LEU A 2 1.63 6.06 7.37
CA LEU A 2 0.97 6.70 6.23
C LEU A 2 1.29 5.93 4.96
N VAL A 3 0.28 5.57 4.18
CA VAL A 3 0.41 5.09 2.80
C VAL A 3 -0.49 5.95 1.96
N SER A 4 0.07 6.87 1.17
CA SER A 4 -0.65 7.53 0.07
C SER A 4 -0.24 6.85 -1.23
N VAL A 5 -1.20 6.31 -1.97
CA VAL A 5 -0.99 5.81 -3.34
C VAL A 5 -1.81 6.68 -4.28
N ALA A 6 -1.15 7.56 -5.03
CA ALA A 6 -1.76 8.23 -6.17
C ALA A 6 -1.52 7.38 -7.41
N ALA A 7 -2.52 6.88 -8.15
CA ALA A 7 -2.30 6.08 -9.36
C ALA A 7 -3.13 6.58 -10.55
N GLY A 8 -2.50 6.83 -11.71
CA GLY A 8 -3.17 6.90 -13.02
C GLY A 8 -3.65 5.53 -13.52
N THR A 9 -4.25 5.41 -14.72
CA THR A 9 -4.68 4.11 -15.29
C THR A 9 -4.05 3.79 -16.64
N ALA A 10 -3.58 2.54 -16.85
CA ALA A 10 -3.16 2.06 -18.17
C ALA A 10 -2.95 0.52 -18.41
N LEU A 11 -3.73 -0.44 -17.88
CA LEU A 11 -3.90 -1.83 -18.47
C LEU A 11 -2.69 -2.80 -18.77
N ALA A 12 -2.54 -3.93 -18.03
CA ALA A 12 -2.14 -5.30 -18.49
C ALA A 12 -1.90 -6.28 -17.30
N ARG A 13 -2.70 -7.35 -17.09
CA ARG A 13 -2.58 -8.80 -17.46
C ARG A 13 -1.44 -9.66 -16.81
N GLY A 14 -1.81 -10.38 -15.73
CA GLY A 14 -1.72 -11.86 -15.57
C GLY A 14 -0.39 -12.57 -15.29
N ILE A 15 -0.32 -13.39 -14.22
CA ILE A 15 -0.16 -14.88 -14.19
C ILE A 15 0.23 -15.37 -12.78
N ALA A 16 -0.23 -16.58 -12.46
CA ALA A 16 -0.41 -17.15 -11.13
C ALA A 16 0.65 -18.19 -10.70
N LYS A 17 0.81 -18.32 -9.37
CA LYS A 17 0.80 -19.55 -8.54
C LYS A 17 1.93 -20.58 -8.71
N ARG A 18 2.65 -20.86 -7.60
CA ARG A 18 3.06 -22.23 -7.23
C ARG A 18 2.89 -22.49 -5.73
N ARG A 19 2.24 -23.62 -5.44
CA ARG A 19 2.16 -24.30 -4.14
C ARG A 19 3.41 -25.16 -3.95
N ALA A 20 3.91 -25.23 -2.72
CA ALA A 20 4.73 -26.33 -2.19
C ALA A 20 4.32 -26.49 -0.72
N ASP A 21 3.46 -27.45 -0.40
CA ASP A 21 3.73 -28.85 0.00
C ASP A 21 4.02 -29.01 1.50
N ARG A 22 3.26 -29.94 2.09
CA ARG A 22 3.12 -30.27 3.50
C ARG A 22 4.27 -31.17 3.96
N ARG A 23 4.81 -30.90 5.15
CA ARG A 23 4.95 -31.86 6.27
C ARG A 23 5.63 -31.17 7.45
N ARG A 24 4.89 -30.97 8.55
CA ARG A 24 5.38 -30.46 9.84
C ARG A 24 5.82 -31.64 10.72
N PRO A 25 7.05 -31.68 11.25
CA PRO A 25 7.33 -32.37 12.50
C PRO A 25 7.08 -31.40 13.67
N ALA A 26 6.56 -31.92 14.79
CA ALA A 26 6.24 -31.15 15.98
C ALA A 26 7.52 -30.54 16.61
N CYS A 27 7.55 -29.21 16.80
CA CYS A 27 8.64 -28.53 17.49
C CYS A 27 8.47 -28.63 19.01
N ALA A 28 9.50 -29.14 19.68
CA ALA A 28 9.74 -28.94 21.10
C ALA A 28 9.79 -27.43 21.42
N CYS A 29 9.23 -27.01 22.56
CA CYS A 29 9.32 -25.63 23.04
C CYS A 29 10.77 -25.26 23.36
N SER A 30 11.51 -24.75 22.38
CA SER A 30 12.76 -24.03 22.62
C SER A 30 12.43 -22.62 23.10
N ALA A 31 13.09 -22.17 24.17
CA ALA A 31 13.01 -20.80 24.66
C ALA A 31 13.19 -19.77 23.53
N PRO A 32 12.45 -18.64 23.55
CA PRO A 32 12.55 -17.64 22.50
C PRO A 32 13.97 -17.10 22.44
N ARG A 33 14.66 -17.37 21.32
CA ARG A 33 15.97 -16.80 21.03
C ARG A 33 15.77 -15.40 20.46
N ALA A 34 15.83 -14.39 21.32
CA ALA A 34 15.85 -13.01 20.88
C ALA A 34 17.20 -12.73 20.20
N ARG A 35 17.20 -12.44 18.89
CA ARG A 35 18.35 -11.88 18.20
C ARG A 35 18.12 -10.38 18.06
N LEU A 36 18.89 -9.59 18.79
CA LEU A 36 18.98 -8.16 18.56
C LEU A 36 19.92 -7.96 17.35
N ASN A 37 19.35 -7.66 16.18
CA ASN A 37 20.14 -7.23 15.04
C ASN A 37 20.45 -5.74 15.26
N ALA A 38 21.58 -5.45 15.89
CA ALA A 38 22.14 -4.11 15.85
C ALA A 38 22.51 -3.82 14.39
N ARG A 39 21.87 -2.82 13.78
CA ARG A 39 22.38 -2.28 12.52
C ARG A 39 23.61 -1.44 12.85
N GLU A 40 24.61 -1.52 11.99
CA GLU A 40 25.74 -0.60 12.02
C GLU A 40 25.22 0.85 12.09
N ALA A 41 25.96 1.73 12.78
CA ALA A 41 25.57 3.13 12.95
C ALA A 41 25.58 3.85 11.59
N GLY A 42 24.50 3.67 10.84
CA GLY A 42 24.20 4.42 9.64
C GLY A 42 23.57 5.76 9.99
N PRO A 43 23.40 6.65 8.99
CA PRO A 43 22.56 7.83 9.17
C PRO A 43 21.19 7.43 9.76
N PRO A 44 20.54 8.30 10.54
CA PRO A 44 19.21 8.06 11.06
C PRO A 44 18.31 7.49 9.95
N ALA A 45 17.54 6.45 10.28
CA ALA A 45 16.64 5.85 9.30
C ALA A 45 15.76 6.95 8.71
N LEU A 46 15.61 6.97 7.38
CA LEU A 46 14.72 7.93 6.72
C LEU A 46 13.31 7.76 7.29
N ASP A 47 12.80 8.82 7.90
CA ASP A 47 11.46 8.81 8.48
C ASP A 47 10.37 8.87 7.41
N THR A 48 10.74 9.25 6.18
CA THR A 48 9.86 9.34 5.02
C THR A 48 10.53 8.72 3.79
N ALA A 49 9.78 7.90 3.05
CA ALA A 49 10.18 7.39 1.75
C ALA A 49 9.02 7.59 0.75
N PRO A 50 9.18 8.48 -0.25
CA PRO A 50 8.19 8.72 -1.29
C PRO A 50 8.64 8.20 -2.68
N PRO A 51 8.74 6.88 -2.93
CA PRO A 51 9.09 6.40 -4.27
C PRO A 51 8.06 6.82 -5.33
N ALA A 52 8.58 7.27 -6.46
CA ALA A 52 7.83 7.31 -7.71
C ALA A 52 7.80 5.90 -8.31
N ILE A 53 6.62 5.49 -8.76
CA ILE A 53 6.36 4.17 -9.35
C ILE A 53 5.84 4.41 -10.75
N GLU A 54 6.47 3.78 -11.74
CA GLU A 54 5.92 3.66 -13.07
C GLU A 54 5.43 2.23 -13.27
N PHE A 55 4.15 2.08 -13.57
CA PHE A 55 3.59 0.78 -13.93
C PHE A 55 3.91 0.51 -15.40
N VAL A 56 4.08 -0.77 -15.76
CA VAL A 56 4.29 -1.27 -17.14
C VAL A 56 3.30 -0.77 -18.18
N ASN A 57 2.19 -0.29 -17.65
CA ASN A 57 0.98 0.03 -18.34
C ASN A 57 1.07 1.51 -18.81
N GLY A 58 1.95 2.34 -18.22
CA GLY A 58 2.17 3.76 -18.53
C GLY A 58 1.70 4.71 -17.43
N VAL A 59 1.16 4.16 -16.34
CA VAL A 59 0.73 4.92 -15.17
C VAL A 59 1.90 5.32 -14.31
N SER A 60 1.89 6.57 -13.86
CA SER A 60 2.68 7.02 -12.73
C SER A 60 1.91 6.90 -11.42
N ALA A 61 2.63 6.57 -10.37
CA ALA A 61 2.16 6.66 -9.00
C ALA A 61 3.20 7.20 -8.04
N THR A 62 2.70 7.81 -6.97
CA THR A 62 3.52 8.15 -5.81
C THR A 62 3.04 7.31 -4.65
N LEU A 63 3.95 6.54 -4.06
CA LEU A 63 3.74 5.92 -2.76
C LEU A 63 4.47 6.77 -1.73
N ALA A 64 3.78 7.32 -0.73
CA ALA A 64 4.44 8.01 0.38
C ALA A 64 4.28 7.22 1.66
N THR A 65 5.41 6.91 2.30
CA THR A 65 5.45 6.25 3.61
C THR A 65 6.14 7.11 4.65
N VAL A 66 5.52 7.24 5.83
CA VAL A 66 6.08 7.98 6.97
C VAL A 66 6.01 7.14 8.24
N ARG A 67 7.13 7.04 8.96
CA ARG A 67 7.29 6.19 10.15
C ARG A 67 6.65 6.81 11.41
N ALA A 68 6.83 8.11 11.61
CA ALA A 68 6.47 8.81 12.84
C ALA A 68 5.11 9.54 12.75
N THR A 69 4.08 8.91 12.19
CA THR A 69 2.73 9.48 12.11
C THR A 69 1.71 8.62 12.85
N PRO A 70 0.60 9.20 13.33
CA PRO A 70 -0.61 8.45 13.65
C PRO A 70 -1.01 7.49 12.52
N PHE A 71 -1.84 6.52 12.84
CA PHE A 71 -2.44 5.66 11.82
C PHE A 71 -3.33 6.51 10.91
N TYR A 72 -2.94 6.60 9.64
CA TYR A 72 -3.60 7.36 8.59
C TYR A 72 -3.24 6.68 7.29
N TRP A 73 -4.17 6.49 6.37
CA TRP A 73 -3.85 5.96 5.04
C TRP A 73 -4.88 6.50 4.05
N LEU A 74 -4.48 6.69 2.80
CA LEU A 74 -5.40 7.12 1.75
C LEU A 74 -4.97 6.53 0.41
N VAL A 75 -5.94 6.27 -0.46
CA VAL A 75 -5.67 5.88 -1.84
C VAL A 75 -6.42 6.82 -2.75
N HIS A 76 -5.73 7.47 -3.69
CA HIS A 76 -6.35 8.40 -4.64
C HIS A 76 -6.03 8.01 -6.08
N VAL A 77 -7.00 7.47 -6.79
CA VAL A 77 -6.82 7.08 -8.18
C VAL A 77 -7.40 8.16 -9.09
N PHE A 78 -6.61 8.62 -10.06
CA PHE A 78 -7.05 9.57 -11.07
C PHE A 78 -7.21 8.87 -12.42
N GLY A 79 -8.28 9.20 -13.13
CA GLY A 79 -8.57 8.73 -14.47
C GLY A 79 -9.11 9.86 -15.33
N THR A 80 -9.29 9.55 -16.62
CA THR A 80 -9.73 10.55 -17.60
C THR A 80 -11.17 11.06 -17.38
N LYS A 81 -11.98 10.33 -16.61
CA LYS A 81 -13.39 10.65 -16.34
C LYS A 81 -13.67 11.01 -14.87
N GLY A 82 -12.63 11.18 -14.07
CA GLY A 82 -12.77 11.49 -12.65
C GLY A 82 -11.72 10.84 -11.77
N SER A 83 -11.99 10.76 -10.47
CA SER A 83 -11.10 10.17 -9.47
C SER A 83 -11.84 9.44 -8.38
N ALA A 84 -11.20 8.48 -7.74
CA ALA A 84 -11.71 7.80 -6.56
C ALA A 84 -10.72 7.96 -5.41
N GLU A 85 -11.20 8.36 -4.25
CA GLU A 85 -10.41 8.54 -3.04
C GLU A 85 -10.97 7.67 -1.91
N VAL A 86 -10.14 6.80 -1.37
CA VAL A 86 -10.47 6.00 -0.17
C VAL A 86 -9.84 6.71 1.03
N LEU A 87 -10.68 7.08 2.00
CA LEU A 87 -10.29 7.87 3.18
C LEU A 87 -10.03 7.01 4.43
N ASP A 88 -10.70 5.87 4.52
CA ASP A 88 -10.62 4.91 5.61
C ASP A 88 -11.11 3.53 5.13
N GLU A 89 -11.26 2.58 6.05
CA GLU A 89 -11.65 1.19 5.76
C GLU A 89 -13.01 1.05 5.08
N VAL A 90 -13.91 2.03 5.23
CA VAL A 90 -15.30 1.94 4.81
C VAL A 90 -15.77 3.09 3.94
N THR A 91 -15.02 4.19 3.86
CA THR A 91 -15.43 5.43 3.18
C THR A 91 -14.62 5.67 1.91
N MET A 92 -15.33 5.84 0.80
CA MET A 92 -14.78 6.26 -0.49
C MET A 92 -15.53 7.48 -1.03
N VAL A 93 -14.80 8.44 -1.60
CA VAL A 93 -15.35 9.56 -2.35
C VAL A 93 -15.08 9.35 -3.84
N LEU A 94 -16.15 9.33 -4.63
CA LEU A 94 -16.09 9.19 -6.08
C LEU A 94 -16.40 10.52 -6.75
N TRP A 95 -15.43 11.01 -7.52
CA TRP A 95 -15.55 12.17 -8.38
C TRP A 95 -15.75 11.70 -9.81
N ARG A 96 -16.81 12.19 -10.47
CA ARG A 96 -17.05 11.97 -11.89
C ARG A 96 -17.15 13.32 -12.58
N SER A 97 -16.55 13.45 -13.76
CA SER A 97 -16.57 14.70 -14.52
C SER A 97 -18.00 15.12 -14.84
N GLY A 98 -18.40 16.32 -14.39
CA GLY A 98 -19.73 16.86 -14.62
C GLY A 98 -20.81 16.39 -13.64
N GLU A 99 -20.45 15.61 -12.62
CA GLU A 99 -21.37 15.15 -11.58
C GLU A 99 -20.95 15.69 -10.20
N THR A 100 -21.90 15.80 -9.28
CA THR A 100 -21.60 16.05 -7.86
C THR A 100 -20.88 14.82 -7.27
N PRO A 101 -19.84 15.01 -6.43
CA PRO A 101 -19.14 13.91 -5.82
C PRO A 101 -20.06 13.03 -4.97
N ALA A 102 -19.86 11.71 -5.04
CA ALA A 102 -20.63 10.74 -4.27
C ALA A 102 -19.77 10.13 -3.17
N THR A 103 -20.27 10.14 -1.93
CA THR A 103 -19.66 9.42 -0.81
C THR A 103 -20.30 8.03 -0.71
N ILE A 104 -19.48 7.00 -0.83
CA ILE A 104 -19.88 5.60 -0.71
C ILE A 104 -19.35 5.07 0.62
N ARG A 105 -20.23 4.41 1.38
CA ARG A 105 -19.88 3.74 2.65
C ARG A 105 -20.26 2.26 2.60
N HIS A 106 -19.36 1.39 3.01
CA HIS A 106 -19.61 -0.05 3.15
C HIS A 106 -19.71 -0.42 4.64
N GLY A 107 -20.67 -1.27 4.99
CA GLY A 107 -20.93 -1.73 6.35
C GLY A 107 -21.29 -3.21 6.39
#